data_AF-A0A526TCE6-F1
#
_entry.id   AF-A0A526TCE6-F1
#
_cell.length_a   1.000
_cell.length_b   1.000
_cell.length_c   1.000
_cell.angle_alpha   90.00
_cell.angle_beta   90.00
_cell.angle_gamma   90.00
#
_symmetry.space_group_name_H-M   'P 1'
#
loop_
_entity.id
_entity.type
_entity.pdbx_description
1 polymer ?
#
loop_
_entity_poly.entity_id
_entity_poly.type
_entity_poly.pdbx_seq_one_letter_code
_entity_poly.pdbx_strand_id
1 'polypeptide(L)' 'MFRTGPRNLITDVAGLRVGNASDASLKSGVTTVLCDTPTVAGVQIL' A
#
# COMPACT_ATOMS: atom_id res chain seq x y z
N MET A 1 12.36 -21.83 2.63
CA MET A 1 11.49 -21.32 1.55
C MET A 1 10.64 -20.20 2.12
N PHE A 2 10.56 -19.05 1.45
CA PHE A 2 9.60 -18.01 1.82
C PHE A 2 8.23 -18.39 1.27
N ARG A 3 7.19 -18.24 2.10
CA ARG A 3 5.80 -18.52 1.72
C ARG A 3 5.02 -17.21 1.75
N THR A 4 4.26 -16.95 0.69
CA THR A 4 3.43 -15.75 0.56
C THR A 4 2.23 -15.81 1.50
N GLY A 5 1.68 -14.63 1.81
CA GLY A 5 0.40 -14.49 2.49
C GLY A 5 -0.77 -15.01 1.63
N PRO A 6 -1.96 -15.15 2.23
CA PRO A 6 -3.14 -15.74 1.57
C PRO A 6 -3.63 -14.94 0.36
N ARG A 7 -3.50 -13.60 0.37
CA ARG A 7 -3.83 -12.76 -0.80
C ARG A 7 -2.61 -12.46 -1.64
N ASN A 8 -1.42 -12.65 -1.09
CA ASN A 8 -0.16 -12.25 -1.69
C ASN A 8 -0.15 -10.73 -1.99
N LEU A 9 -0.67 -9.95 -1.04
CA LEU A 9 -0.77 -8.48 -1.12
C LEU A 9 -0.28 -7.85 0.19
N ILE A 10 0.10 -6.56 0.15
CA ILE A 10 0.49 -5.81 1.37
C ILE A 10 -0.64 -5.74 2.41
N THR A 11 -1.90 -5.82 1.96
CA THR A 11 -3.08 -5.86 2.83
C THR A 11 -3.26 -7.18 3.59
N ASP A 12 -2.38 -8.17 3.37
CA ASP A 12 -2.29 -9.33 4.27
C ASP A 12 -1.76 -8.93 5.67
N VAL A 13 -1.15 -7.75 5.80
CA VAL A 13 -0.82 -7.16 7.10
C VAL A 13 -2.06 -6.48 7.68
N ALA A 14 -2.52 -6.97 8.83
CA ALA A 14 -3.66 -6.38 9.55
C ALA A 14 -3.40 -4.90 9.87
N GLY A 15 -4.43 -4.07 9.71
CA GLY A 15 -4.33 -2.62 9.93
C GLY A 15 -3.82 -1.81 8.73
N LEU A 16 -3.48 -2.46 7.60
CA LEU A 16 -3.14 -1.79 6.34
C LEU A 16 -4.30 -1.84 5.33
N ARG A 17 -4.58 -0.69 4.72
CA ARG A 17 -5.55 -0.54 3.62
C ARG A 17 -4.90 0.16 2.43
N VAL A 18 -5.35 -0.19 1.21
CA VAL A 18 -4.87 0.41 -0.05
C VAL A 18 -6.05 1.06 -0.77
N GLY A 19 -5.89 2.31 -1.19
CA GLY A 19 -6.85 3.07 -2.00
C GLY A 19 -6.24 3.51 -3.33
N ASN A 20 -7.05 3.55 -4.38
CA ASN A 20 -6.64 4.02 -5.70
C ASN A 20 -7.70 4.96 -6.28
N ALA A 21 -7.27 6.03 -6.92
CA ALA A 21 -8.11 6.89 -7.75
C ALA A 21 -7.35 7.27 -9.02
N SER A 22 -8.03 7.31 -10.16
CA SER A 22 -7.43 7.56 -11.48
C SER A 22 -8.22 8.59 -12.27
N ASP A 23 -7.50 9.46 -12.98
CA ASP A 23 -8.05 10.36 -13.99
C ASP A 23 -7.49 9.97 -15.37
N ALA A 24 -8.36 9.43 -16.22
CA ALA A 24 -8.00 8.94 -17.54
C ALA A 24 -7.69 10.08 -18.54
N SER A 25 -8.32 11.25 -18.38
CA SER A 25 -8.07 12.41 -19.25
C SER A 25 -6.69 12.98 -18.98
N LEU A 26 -6.34 13.12 -17.70
CA LEU A 26 -5.03 13.60 -17.27
C LEU A 26 -3.93 12.53 -17.42
N LYS A 27 -4.31 11.25 -17.56
CA LYS A 27 -3.41 10.09 -17.51
C LYS A 27 -2.60 10.07 -16.21
N SER A 28 -3.28 10.33 -15.10
CA SER A 28 -2.68 10.40 -13.78
C SER A 28 -3.57 9.70 -12.76
N GLY A 29 -3.05 9.55 -11.55
CA GLY A 29 -3.78 8.94 -10.45
C GLY A 29 -3.00 9.03 -9.15
N VAL A 30 -3.58 8.44 -8.12
CA VAL A 30 -2.98 8.35 -6.80
C VAL A 30 -3.26 6.97 -6.22
N THR A 31 -2.23 6.42 -5.58
CA THR A 31 -2.33 5.24 -4.72
C THR A 31 -1.98 5.68 -3.31
N THR A 32 -2.80 5.29 -2.34
CA THR A 32 -2.58 5.57 -0.92
C THR A 32 -2.49 4.27 -0.14
N VAL A 33 -1.61 4.27 0.87
CA VAL A 33 -1.58 3.24 1.91
C VAL A 33 -1.97 3.91 3.21
N LEU A 34 -2.98 3.37 3.87
CA LEU A 34 -3.47 3.87 5.16
C LEU A 34 -3.16 2.86 6.26
N CYS A 35 -2.64 3.37 7.37
CA CYS A 35 -2.48 2.63 8.61
C CYS A 35 -3.62 2.98 9.56
N ASP A 36 -4.23 1.98 10.19
CA ASP A 36 -5.33 2.20 11.14
C ASP A 36 -4.88 2.88 12.44
N THR A 37 -3.60 2.76 12.79
CA THR A 37 -2.97 3.40 13.95
C THR A 37 -1.67 4.11 13.54
N PRO A 38 -1.15 5.05 14.35
CA PRO A 38 0.19 5.59 14.12
C PRO A 38 1.25 4.48 14.02
N THR A 39 2.08 4.55 12.99
CA THR A 39 3.09 3.53 12.67
C THR A 39 4.47 4.16 12.48
N VAL A 40 5.52 3.44 12.86
CA VAL A 40 6.91 3.83 12.56
C VAL A 40 7.21 3.62 11.07
N ALA A 41 7.90 4.57 10.45
CA ALA A 41 8.34 4.50 9.07
C ALA A 41 9.82 4.85 8.93
N GLY A 42 10.47 4.32 7.89
CA GLY A 42 11.85 4.63 7.51
C GLY A 42 11.94 4.83 6.00
N VAL A 43 12.87 5.68 5.56
CA VAL A 43 13.10 6.00 4.14
C VAL A 43 14.58 5.88 3.80
N GLN A 44 14.86 5.34 2.63
CA GLN A 44 16.19 5.32 2.03
C GLN A 44 16.07 5.82 0.60
N ILE A 45 17.01 6.67 0.18
CA ILE A 45 17.17 7.13 -1.20
C ILE A 45 18.42 6.44 -1.74
N LEU A 46 18.28 5.79 -2.90
CA LEU A 46 19.37 5.08 -3.59
C LEU A 46 20.16 6.01 -4.50
#